data_AF-A0A5J6SQ89-F1
#
_entry.id   AF-A0A5J6SQ89-F1
#
_cell.length_a   1.000
_cell.length_b   1.000
_cell.length_c   1.000
_cell.angle_alpha   90.00
_cell.angle_beta   90.00
_cell.angle_gamma   90.00
#
_symmetry.space_group_name_H-M   'P 1'
#
loop_
_entity.id
_entity.type
_entity.pdbx_description
1 polymer ?
#
loop_
_entity_poly.entity_id
_entity_poly.type
_entity_poly.pdbx_seq_one_letter_code
_entity_poly.pdbx_strand_id
1 'polypeptide(L)'
;MEDFNKLQEELKKLPKYSLEIDQKAKVLHSLRSQQNSPKKTFFLAPFFTVIGMCSVLFFLFFTNEATNKLSAHPGTVFTLPDRDQEVVGVEGKIGILVFKEQFVAEDMRRGSKLMLYYWGDPNVLVGKKYLVEAENKKGKKVELSRGILSDGLYIEDAHALANFPPFPTEGEWQLSFYVEDVLFDAFTIDVYPPFPKTEHYTLLDSPRELPVGEIFELYIESTIGEKEEIDVQLIDNKGNLMEETIFQRESLGYRNSQEIYLYKGDITLKDHGSWKLIIDGEQTGLFNN
;
A
#
# COMPACT_ATOMS: atom_id res chain seq x y z
N MET A 1 25.95 39.74 -52.41
CA MET A 1 25.69 41.20 -52.25
C MET A 1 25.56 41.92 -53.59
N GLU A 2 26.09 41.39 -54.70
CA GLU A 2 25.92 42.00 -56.05
C GLU A 2 24.48 41.99 -56.58
N ASP A 3 23.67 40.98 -56.24
CA ASP A 3 22.25 40.92 -56.66
C ASP A 3 21.38 42.04 -56.09
N PHE A 4 21.76 42.60 -54.94
CA PHE A 4 20.98 43.65 -54.28
C PHE A 4 21.11 44.99 -55.01
N ASN A 5 22.31 45.32 -55.47
CA ASN A 5 22.58 46.56 -56.22
C ASN A 5 21.91 46.53 -57.59
N LYS A 6 21.81 45.35 -58.21
CA LYS A 6 21.18 45.16 -59.53
C LYS A 6 19.66 45.34 -59.47
N LEU A 7 19.03 44.81 -58.42
CA LEU A 7 17.59 45.00 -58.13
C LEU A 7 17.24 46.46 -57.83
N GLN A 8 18.13 47.19 -57.17
CA GLN A 8 17.91 48.60 -56.82
C GLN A 8 18.00 49.53 -58.04
N GLU A 9 18.84 49.20 -59.03
CA GLU A 9 18.93 49.88 -60.33
C GLU A 9 17.70 49.64 -61.21
N GLU A 10 17.14 48.43 -61.20
CA GLU A 10 15.92 48.11 -61.97
C GLU A 10 14.67 48.78 -61.39
N LEU A 11 14.57 48.92 -60.07
CA LEU A 11 13.46 49.62 -59.41
C LEU A 11 13.43 51.13 -59.68
N LYS A 12 14.58 51.76 -60.00
CA LYS A 12 14.65 53.19 -60.38
C LYS A 12 14.11 53.48 -61.79
N LYS A 13 13.98 52.45 -62.64
CA LYS A 13 13.57 52.59 -64.05
C LYS A 13 12.07 52.46 -64.27
N LEU A 14 11.28 52.23 -63.23
CA LEU A 14 9.83 52.13 -63.33
C LEU A 14 9.16 53.52 -63.36
N PRO A 15 8.15 53.74 -64.22
CA PRO A 15 7.49 55.03 -64.36
C PRO A 15 6.80 55.46 -63.06
N LYS A 16 7.03 56.73 -62.68
CA LYS A 16 6.39 57.39 -61.54
C LYS A 16 4.90 57.60 -61.84
N TYR A 17 4.05 56.62 -61.55
CA TYR A 17 2.67 56.72 -61.06
C TYR A 17 1.99 55.33 -61.15
N SER A 18 1.16 55.02 -60.15
CA SER A 18 0.33 53.81 -59.96
C SER A 18 1.01 52.55 -59.40
N LEU A 19 1.41 52.61 -58.13
CA LEU A 19 1.20 51.48 -57.22
C LEU A 19 0.51 52.06 -55.98
N GLU A 20 -0.71 51.59 -55.72
CA GLU A 20 -1.48 51.90 -54.51
C GLU A 20 -0.63 51.67 -53.26
N ILE A 21 -0.78 52.53 -52.26
CA ILE A 21 -0.04 52.45 -50.98
C ILE A 21 -0.15 51.03 -50.37
N ASP A 22 -1.29 50.39 -50.57
CA ASP A 22 -1.57 49.03 -50.10
C ASP A 22 -0.75 47.95 -50.83
N GLN A 23 -0.47 48.11 -52.13
CA GLN A 23 0.37 47.16 -52.86
C GLN A 23 1.84 47.26 -52.43
N LYS A 24 2.31 48.48 -52.12
CA LYS A 24 3.65 48.68 -51.55
C LYS A 24 3.79 48.06 -50.16
N ALA A 25 2.78 48.19 -49.31
CA ALA A 25 2.76 47.58 -47.98
C ALA A 25 2.76 46.05 -48.06
N LYS A 26 2.00 45.48 -49.01
CA LYS A 26 1.92 44.03 -49.22
C LYS A 26 3.25 43.42 -49.68
N VAL A 27 3.97 44.10 -50.59
CA VAL A 27 5.29 43.66 -51.08
C VAL A 27 6.38 43.82 -50.00
N LEU A 28 6.34 44.90 -49.22
CA LEU A 28 7.25 45.09 -48.08
C LEU A 28 7.04 44.03 -46.99
N HIS A 29 5.79 43.66 -46.71
CA HIS A 29 5.47 42.61 -45.75
C HIS A 29 5.91 41.22 -46.24
N SER A 30 5.71 40.89 -47.52
CA SER A 30 6.17 39.61 -48.07
C SER A 30 7.70 39.50 -48.07
N LEU A 31 8.43 40.57 -48.40
CA LEU A 31 9.90 40.58 -48.37
C LEU A 31 10.46 40.47 -46.95
N ARG A 32 9.82 41.11 -45.96
CA ARG A 32 10.24 41.02 -44.55
C ARG A 32 9.90 39.67 -43.91
N SER A 33 8.86 38.98 -44.39
CA SER A 33 8.47 37.64 -43.92
C SER A 33 9.34 36.51 -44.49
N GLN A 34 9.97 36.70 -45.65
CA GLN A 34 10.89 35.71 -46.24
C GLN A 34 12.32 35.78 -45.68
N GLN A 35 12.70 36.88 -45.01
CA GLN A 35 14.06 37.06 -44.51
C GLN A 35 14.29 36.53 -43.08
N ASN A 36 13.25 36.09 -42.38
CA ASN A 36 13.33 35.50 -41.04
C ASN A 36 12.60 34.15 -40.96
N SER A 37 13.05 33.16 -41.73
CA SER A 37 12.80 31.76 -41.37
C SER A 37 13.96 31.27 -40.50
N PRO A 38 13.75 30.95 -39.21
CA PRO A 38 14.80 30.32 -38.43
C PRO A 38 15.05 28.93 -39.02
N LYS A 39 16.25 28.73 -39.60
CA LYS A 39 16.77 27.41 -39.93
C LYS A 39 16.81 26.57 -38.65
N LYS A 40 15.78 25.77 -38.39
CA LYS A 40 15.85 24.66 -37.43
C LYS A 40 16.72 23.57 -38.04
N THR A 41 18.04 23.69 -37.86
CA THR A 41 18.96 22.55 -37.98
C THR A 41 18.74 21.64 -36.78
N PHE A 42 17.92 20.60 -36.98
CA PHE A 42 17.74 19.52 -36.00
C PHE A 42 18.99 18.64 -36.02
N PHE A 43 20.02 19.05 -35.28
CA PHE A 43 21.14 18.17 -34.88
C PHE A 43 20.85 17.68 -33.45
N LEU A 44 19.87 16.79 -33.31
CA LEU A 44 19.53 16.12 -32.04
C LEU A 44 19.68 14.60 -32.11
N ALA A 45 20.34 14.07 -33.14
CA ALA A 45 20.56 12.63 -33.27
C ALA A 45 21.27 11.96 -32.07
N PRO A 46 22.22 12.58 -31.33
CA PRO A 46 22.85 11.91 -30.19
C PRO A 46 22.06 12.02 -28.87
N PHE A 47 21.08 12.92 -28.74
CA PHE A 47 20.29 13.04 -27.51
C PHE A 47 19.16 11.99 -27.45
N PHE A 48 18.55 11.65 -28.58
CA PHE A 48 17.51 10.61 -28.62
C PHE A 48 18.06 9.20 -28.34
N THR A 49 19.30 8.92 -28.72
CA THR A 49 19.93 7.61 -28.41
C THR A 49 20.26 7.46 -26.93
N VAL A 50 20.74 8.52 -26.28
CA VAL A 50 20.99 8.52 -24.82
C VAL A 50 19.69 8.40 -24.04
N ILE A 51 18.63 9.12 -24.44
CA ILE A 51 17.29 9.01 -23.80
C ILE A 51 16.69 7.61 -24.01
N GLY A 52 16.87 7.02 -25.21
CA GLY A 52 16.47 5.64 -25.49
C GLY A 52 17.22 4.62 -24.62
N MET A 53 18.52 4.77 -24.46
CA MET A 53 19.33 3.87 -23.62
C MET A 53 19.01 4.04 -22.13
N CYS A 54 18.82 5.27 -21.66
CA CYS A 54 18.38 5.55 -20.29
C CYS A 54 16.98 5.00 -20.01
N SER A 55 16.03 5.11 -20.94
CA SER A 55 14.68 4.56 -20.77
C SER A 55 14.66 3.04 -20.77
N VAL A 56 15.48 2.36 -21.59
CA VAL A 56 15.64 0.90 -21.54
C VAL A 56 16.30 0.45 -20.23
N LEU A 57 17.34 1.14 -19.77
CA LEU A 57 17.98 0.84 -18.47
C LEU A 57 17.03 1.10 -17.29
N PHE A 58 16.23 2.17 -17.35
CA PHE A 58 15.21 2.46 -16.34
C PHE A 58 14.12 1.37 -16.35
N PHE A 59 13.64 0.96 -17.53
CA PHE A 59 12.71 -0.17 -17.64
C PHE A 59 13.31 -1.46 -17.06
N LEU A 60 14.57 -1.78 -17.40
CA LEU A 60 15.24 -2.97 -16.87
C LEU A 60 15.43 -2.93 -15.35
N PHE A 61 15.70 -1.75 -14.77
CA PHE A 61 15.77 -1.58 -13.32
C PHE A 61 14.40 -1.76 -12.64
N PHE A 62 13.31 -1.34 -13.28
CA PHE A 62 11.95 -1.52 -12.74
C PHE A 62 11.38 -2.93 -12.97
N THR A 63 11.81 -3.65 -14.01
CA THR A 63 11.28 -4.99 -14.31
C THR A 63 11.98 -6.12 -13.58
N ASN A 64 13.02 -5.83 -12.78
CA ASN A 64 13.84 -6.84 -12.12
C ASN A 64 13.64 -6.86 -10.60
N GLU A 65 12.40 -6.69 -10.12
CA GLU A 65 12.05 -7.21 -8.79
C GLU A 65 12.04 -8.74 -8.89
N ALA A 66 13.19 -9.37 -8.61
CA ALA A 66 13.28 -10.81 -8.47
C ALA A 66 12.33 -11.23 -7.34
N THR A 67 11.21 -11.87 -7.69
CA THR A 67 10.28 -12.43 -6.73
C THR A 67 10.86 -13.73 -6.21
N ASN A 68 11.26 -13.74 -4.94
CA ASN A 68 11.69 -14.95 -4.25
C ASN A 68 10.47 -15.87 -4.12
N LYS A 69 10.64 -17.13 -4.54
CA LYS A 69 9.65 -18.17 -4.26
C LYS A 69 9.77 -18.56 -2.80
N LEU A 70 8.71 -18.32 -2.02
CA LEU A 70 8.60 -18.85 -0.66
C LEU A 70 8.55 -20.38 -0.74
N SER A 71 9.26 -21.04 0.17
CA SER A 71 9.45 -22.51 0.14
C SER A 71 8.43 -23.25 1.00
N ALA A 72 7.82 -22.57 1.97
CA ALA A 72 6.85 -23.16 2.87
C ALA A 72 5.44 -23.28 2.25
N HIS A 73 4.64 -24.18 2.79
CA HIS A 73 3.23 -24.34 2.43
C HIS A 73 2.37 -23.31 3.18
N PRO A 74 1.16 -22.98 2.69
CA PRO A 74 0.21 -22.17 3.44
C PRO A 74 -0.12 -22.81 4.78
N GLY A 75 -0.16 -21.98 5.83
CA GLY A 75 -0.64 -22.40 7.14
C GLY A 75 -2.09 -22.86 7.05
N THR A 76 -2.41 -23.97 7.71
CA THR A 76 -3.76 -24.50 7.80
C THR A 76 -4.41 -24.03 9.09
N VAL A 77 -5.69 -23.67 9.02
CA VAL A 77 -6.51 -23.45 10.22
C VAL A 77 -6.99 -24.80 10.73
N PHE A 78 -6.79 -25.07 12.02
CA PHE A 78 -7.27 -26.27 12.69
C PHE A 78 -7.68 -25.96 14.13
N THR A 79 -8.58 -26.78 14.66
CA THR A 79 -9.12 -26.63 16.02
C THR A 79 -8.39 -27.55 16.98
N LEU A 80 -7.97 -27.00 18.12
CA LEU A 80 -7.34 -27.76 19.19
C LEU A 80 -8.38 -28.63 19.91
N PRO A 81 -8.19 -29.96 19.96
CA PRO A 81 -9.22 -30.90 20.42
C PRO A 81 -9.54 -30.82 21.92
N ASP A 82 -8.64 -30.27 22.73
CA ASP A 82 -8.76 -30.13 24.18
C ASP A 82 -9.57 -28.89 24.62
N ARG A 83 -9.62 -27.85 23.77
CA ARG A 83 -10.13 -26.53 24.17
C ARG A 83 -10.96 -25.77 23.13
N ASP A 84 -11.26 -26.41 22.00
CA ASP A 84 -12.10 -25.82 20.93
C ASP A 84 -11.60 -24.44 20.47
N GLN A 85 -10.27 -24.29 20.39
CA GLN A 85 -9.60 -23.06 19.96
C GLN A 85 -9.03 -23.22 18.56
N GLU A 86 -9.26 -22.24 17.70
CA GLU A 86 -8.68 -22.20 16.36
C GLU A 86 -7.24 -21.70 16.40
N VAL A 87 -6.37 -22.40 15.68
CA VAL A 87 -4.98 -22.01 15.47
C VAL A 87 -4.66 -22.05 13.97
N VAL A 88 -3.67 -21.27 13.56
CA VAL A 88 -3.10 -21.36 12.21
C VAL A 88 -1.67 -21.88 12.28
N GLY A 89 -1.32 -22.83 11.42
CA GLY A 89 0.05 -23.34 11.32
C GLY A 89 0.15 -24.68 10.64
N VAL A 90 1.02 -25.55 11.15
CA VAL A 90 1.25 -26.92 10.67
C VAL A 90 0.78 -27.89 11.75
N GLU A 91 -0.30 -28.62 11.46
CA GLU A 91 -0.93 -29.56 12.40
C GLU A 91 0.08 -30.57 12.95
N GLY A 92 0.06 -30.77 14.27
CA GLY A 92 0.98 -31.67 14.97
C GLY A 92 2.43 -31.16 15.06
N LYS A 93 2.70 -29.90 14.74
CA LYS A 93 4.03 -29.30 14.86
C LYS A 93 4.04 -27.89 15.45
N ILE A 94 3.47 -26.91 14.78
CA ILE A 94 3.50 -25.50 15.20
C ILE A 94 2.15 -24.83 14.93
N GLY A 95 1.67 -24.05 15.88
CA GLY A 95 0.42 -23.30 15.74
C GLY A 95 0.49 -21.96 16.43
N ILE A 96 -0.14 -20.96 15.83
CA ILE A 96 -0.37 -19.65 16.44
C ILE A 96 -1.85 -19.59 16.80
N LEU A 97 -2.17 -19.26 18.06
CA LEU A 97 -3.54 -18.95 18.45
C LEU A 97 -4.06 -17.75 17.66
N VAL A 98 -5.09 -17.97 16.84
CA VAL A 98 -5.73 -16.90 16.06
C VAL A 98 -7.07 -16.59 16.69
N PHE A 99 -7.24 -15.38 17.21
CA PHE A 99 -8.53 -14.88 17.66
C PHE A 99 -9.14 -14.00 16.58
N LYS A 100 -9.85 -14.57 15.59
CA LYS A 100 -10.56 -13.80 14.53
C LYS A 100 -9.75 -12.71 13.81
N GLU A 101 -8.42 -12.66 14.01
CA GLU A 101 -7.58 -11.53 13.68
C GLU A 101 -6.56 -11.97 12.64
N GLN A 102 -6.77 -11.50 11.42
CA GLN A 102 -5.76 -11.61 10.38
C GLN A 102 -4.64 -10.62 10.65
N PHE A 103 -3.41 -10.98 10.30
CA PHE A 103 -2.27 -10.08 10.40
C PHE A 103 -2.50 -8.89 9.45
N VAL A 104 -2.39 -7.67 9.96
CA VAL A 104 -2.58 -6.44 9.18
C VAL A 104 -1.26 -5.68 9.14
N ALA A 105 -0.86 -5.25 7.95
CA ALA A 105 0.36 -4.47 7.79
C ALA A 105 0.28 -3.12 8.53
N GLU A 106 1.41 -2.67 9.06
CA GLU A 106 1.58 -1.43 9.83
C GLU A 106 0.79 -1.34 11.14
N ASP A 107 -0.05 -2.32 11.47
CA ASP A 107 -0.85 -2.31 12.69
C ASP A 107 -0.19 -3.10 13.82
N MET A 108 -0.07 -2.48 14.99
CA MET A 108 0.57 -3.07 16.16
C MET A 108 -0.34 -3.98 16.99
N ARG A 109 -1.65 -3.96 16.74
CA ARG A 109 -2.64 -4.73 17.51
C ARG A 109 -2.74 -6.14 16.95
N ARG A 110 -2.79 -6.27 15.62
CA ARG A 110 -2.96 -7.53 14.85
C ARG A 110 -1.71 -8.44 14.82
N GLY A 111 -1.13 -8.68 15.99
CA GLY A 111 0.15 -9.35 16.21
C GLY A 111 0.68 -9.13 17.62
N SER A 112 -0.02 -8.30 18.40
CA SER A 112 0.20 -8.20 19.84
C SER A 112 -0.31 -9.46 20.54
N LYS A 113 0.48 -9.95 21.50
CA LYS A 113 0.10 -11.01 22.43
C LYS A 113 -0.41 -12.29 21.75
N LEU A 114 0.46 -12.92 20.98
CA LEU A 114 0.20 -14.20 20.33
C LEU A 114 0.66 -15.34 21.22
N MET A 115 -0.12 -16.42 21.25
CA MET A 115 0.33 -17.68 21.84
C MET A 115 0.86 -18.60 20.74
N LEU A 116 2.11 -19.04 20.90
CA LEU A 116 2.77 -20.01 20.03
C LEU A 116 2.73 -21.37 20.71
N TYR A 117 2.27 -22.40 20.00
CA TYR A 117 2.19 -23.78 20.46
C TYR A 117 3.11 -24.67 19.63
N TYR A 118 3.87 -25.54 20.29
CA TYR A 118 4.82 -26.47 19.67
C TYR A 118 4.46 -27.90 20.08
N TRP A 119 4.38 -28.80 19.10
CA TRP A 119 4.17 -30.24 19.26
C TRP A 119 5.39 -31.00 18.73
N GLY A 120 5.99 -31.87 19.54
CA GLY A 120 7.25 -32.54 19.24
C GLY A 120 7.80 -33.33 20.43
N ASP A 121 9.12 -33.38 20.59
CA ASP A 121 9.75 -34.01 21.77
C ASP A 121 10.00 -32.94 22.85
N PRO A 122 9.37 -33.02 24.03
CA PRO A 122 9.56 -32.06 25.12
C PRO A 122 11.02 -31.85 25.51
N ASN A 123 11.87 -32.89 25.41
CA ASN A 123 13.28 -32.80 25.80
C ASN A 123 14.11 -31.88 24.88
N VAL A 124 13.64 -31.68 23.65
CA VAL A 124 14.26 -30.79 22.66
C VAL A 124 13.52 -29.46 22.50
N LEU A 125 12.41 -29.28 23.19
CA LEU A 125 11.60 -28.05 23.14
C LEU A 125 11.68 -27.26 24.45
N VAL A 126 11.37 -27.88 25.58
CA VAL A 126 11.20 -27.18 26.85
C VAL A 126 12.53 -26.59 27.34
N GLY A 127 12.50 -25.30 27.69
CA GLY A 127 13.67 -24.54 28.13
C GLY A 127 14.66 -24.20 27.01
N LYS A 128 14.33 -24.50 25.75
CA LYS A 128 15.18 -24.15 24.59
C LYS A 128 14.88 -22.76 24.06
N LYS A 129 15.87 -22.17 23.42
CA LYS A 129 15.71 -20.89 22.72
C LYS A 129 14.88 -21.08 21.47
N TYR A 130 13.93 -20.19 21.25
CA TYR A 130 13.22 -20.08 19.98
C TYR A 130 13.48 -18.74 19.29
N LEU A 131 13.34 -18.75 17.97
CA LEU A 131 13.36 -17.58 17.10
C LEU A 131 12.24 -17.74 16.05
N VAL A 132 11.50 -16.67 15.80
CA VAL A 132 10.53 -16.59 14.70
C VAL A 132 10.95 -15.48 13.75
N GLU A 133 11.16 -15.84 12.49
CA GLU A 133 11.46 -14.90 11.41
C GLU A 133 10.34 -14.90 10.37
N ALA A 134 10.14 -13.77 9.72
CA ALA A 134 9.26 -13.63 8.58
C ALA A 134 10.01 -13.15 7.34
N GLU A 135 9.73 -13.77 6.19
CA GLU A 135 10.24 -13.36 4.88
C GLU A 135 9.11 -13.24 3.86
N ASN A 136 9.09 -12.17 3.06
CA ASN A 136 8.13 -12.01 1.97
C ASN A 136 8.76 -12.34 0.59
N LYS A 137 7.92 -12.39 -0.45
CA LYS A 137 8.37 -12.61 -1.85
C LYS A 137 9.35 -11.58 -2.39
N LYS A 138 9.48 -10.41 -1.74
CA LYS A 138 10.45 -9.38 -2.11
C LYS A 138 11.80 -9.55 -1.39
N GLY A 139 11.97 -10.63 -0.63
CA GLY A 139 13.18 -10.91 0.16
C GLY A 139 13.32 -10.02 1.41
N LYS A 140 12.25 -9.31 1.80
CA LYS A 140 12.25 -8.53 3.03
C LYS A 140 12.15 -9.49 4.21
N LYS A 141 13.09 -9.38 5.14
CA LYS A 141 13.16 -10.20 6.36
C LYS A 141 12.87 -9.36 7.58
N VAL A 142 12.12 -9.91 8.52
CA VAL A 142 11.80 -9.30 9.81
C VAL A 142 11.91 -10.38 10.88
N GLU A 143 12.63 -10.09 11.95
CA GLU A 143 12.54 -10.90 13.15
C GLU A 143 11.24 -10.56 13.88
N LEU A 144 10.41 -11.57 14.12
CA LEU A 144 9.12 -11.38 14.76
C LEU A 144 9.19 -11.57 16.27
N SER A 145 9.91 -12.58 16.73
CA SER A 145 10.02 -12.85 18.17
C SER A 145 11.18 -13.79 18.49
N ARG A 146 11.66 -13.71 19.72
CA ARG A 146 12.67 -14.62 20.28
C ARG A 146 12.42 -14.80 21.77
N GLY A 147 12.81 -15.95 22.31
CA GLY A 147 12.67 -16.20 23.73
C GLY A 147 13.06 -17.62 24.12
N ILE A 148 12.50 -18.08 25.24
CA ILE A 148 12.66 -19.45 25.74
C ILE A 148 11.29 -20.12 25.73
N LEU A 149 11.23 -21.35 25.20
CA LEU A 149 10.02 -22.17 25.24
C LEU A 149 9.75 -22.64 26.67
N SER A 150 8.51 -22.45 27.11
CA SER A 150 8.01 -22.95 28.38
C SER A 150 7.37 -24.33 28.20
N ASP A 151 7.24 -25.05 29.31
CA ASP A 151 6.57 -26.36 29.34
C ASP A 151 5.12 -26.28 28.84
N GLY A 152 4.59 -27.36 28.28
CA GLY A 152 3.22 -27.43 27.76
C GLY A 152 2.17 -26.96 28.78
N LEU A 153 1.14 -26.24 28.33
CA LEU A 153 -0.01 -25.90 29.19
C LEU A 153 -1.11 -26.97 29.10
N TYR A 154 -1.26 -27.59 27.93
CA TYR A 154 -2.26 -28.62 27.67
C TYR A 154 -1.68 -29.78 26.84
N ILE A 155 -2.19 -30.00 25.61
CA ILE A 155 -1.75 -31.08 24.71
C ILE A 155 -0.51 -30.74 23.90
N GLU A 156 -0.13 -29.45 23.85
CA GLU A 156 1.14 -29.04 23.27
C GLU A 156 2.33 -29.40 24.18
N ASP A 157 3.47 -29.70 23.58
CA ASP A 157 4.68 -30.10 24.31
C ASP A 157 5.47 -28.90 24.83
N ALA A 158 5.30 -27.74 24.18
CA ALA A 158 5.86 -26.48 24.64
C ALA A 158 5.06 -25.28 24.11
N HIS A 159 5.22 -24.12 24.75
CA HIS A 159 4.58 -22.89 24.31
C HIS A 159 5.46 -21.65 24.53
N ALA A 160 5.08 -20.55 23.89
CA ALA A 160 5.61 -19.23 24.16
C ALA A 160 4.56 -18.14 23.96
N LEU A 161 4.54 -17.16 24.86
CA LEU A 161 3.85 -15.89 24.62
C LEU A 161 4.77 -14.98 23.82
N ALA A 162 4.31 -14.53 22.66
CA ALA A 162 5.05 -13.69 21.74
C ALA A 162 4.33 -12.37 21.47
N ASN A 163 5.09 -11.34 21.09
CA ASN A 163 4.57 -10.12 20.51
C ASN A 163 5.31 -9.91 19.20
N PHE A 164 4.58 -9.93 18.09
CA PHE A 164 5.17 -9.65 16.79
C PHE A 164 5.17 -8.14 16.55
N PRO A 165 6.27 -7.56 16.04
CA PRO A 165 6.22 -6.21 15.51
C PRO A 165 5.26 -6.16 14.31
N PRO A 166 4.68 -4.99 13.98
CA PRO A 166 3.83 -4.86 12.81
C PRO A 166 4.54 -5.35 11.54
N PHE A 167 3.81 -6.10 10.72
CA PHE A 167 4.31 -6.44 9.40
C PHE A 167 4.43 -5.16 8.57
N PRO A 168 5.56 -4.93 7.89
CA PRO A 168 5.78 -3.62 7.27
C PRO A 168 5.11 -3.47 5.90
N THR A 169 4.60 -4.56 5.31
CA THR A 169 3.86 -4.55 4.04
C THR A 169 2.84 -5.69 4.02
N GLU A 170 1.76 -5.50 3.27
CA GLU A 170 0.80 -6.57 2.95
C GLU A 170 1.39 -7.66 2.04
N GLY A 171 0.61 -8.72 1.85
CA GLY A 171 0.88 -9.85 0.97
C GLY A 171 1.31 -11.11 1.69
N GLU A 172 1.81 -12.08 0.93
CA GLU A 172 2.21 -13.37 1.48
C GLU A 172 3.57 -13.29 2.21
N TRP A 173 3.60 -13.78 3.45
CA TRP A 173 4.79 -13.88 4.29
C TRP A 173 5.00 -15.31 4.75
N GLN A 174 6.23 -15.81 4.66
CA GLN A 174 6.66 -17.07 5.26
C GLN A 174 7.15 -16.83 6.67
N LEU A 175 6.50 -17.46 7.64
CA LEU A 175 6.95 -17.56 9.03
C LEU A 175 7.85 -18.78 9.16
N SER A 176 9.04 -18.61 9.73
CA SER A 176 10.00 -19.68 9.98
C SER A 176 10.33 -19.73 11.46
N PHE A 177 10.10 -20.89 12.07
CA PHE A 177 10.23 -21.12 13.51
C PHE A 177 11.47 -21.96 13.75
N TYR A 178 12.37 -21.47 14.59
CA TYR A 178 13.62 -22.13 14.93
C TYR A 178 13.65 -22.47 16.41
N VAL A 179 14.27 -23.60 16.74
CA VAL A 179 14.59 -24.02 18.11
C VAL A 179 16.08 -24.35 18.16
N GLU A 180 16.84 -23.70 19.04
CA GLU A 180 18.32 -23.79 19.11
C GLU A 180 18.98 -23.62 17.72
N ASP A 181 18.57 -22.58 16.98
CA ASP A 181 19.07 -22.22 15.64
C ASP A 181 18.81 -23.27 14.54
N VAL A 182 18.03 -24.32 14.85
CA VAL A 182 17.58 -25.33 13.88
C VAL A 182 16.15 -25.02 13.45
N LEU A 183 15.89 -25.00 12.14
CA LEU A 183 14.54 -24.84 11.61
C LEU A 183 13.65 -25.97 12.13
N PHE A 184 12.64 -25.60 12.91
CA PHE A 184 11.66 -26.51 13.46
C PHE A 184 10.53 -26.75 12.44
N ASP A 185 9.89 -25.68 11.96
CA ASP A 185 9.00 -25.71 10.79
C ASP A 185 8.78 -24.29 10.23
N ALA A 186 8.10 -24.19 9.09
CA ALA A 186 7.71 -22.93 8.45
C ALA A 186 6.37 -23.07 7.72
N PHE A 187 5.60 -21.99 7.68
CA PHE A 187 4.37 -21.89 6.89
C PHE A 187 4.14 -20.47 6.40
N THR A 188 3.34 -20.29 5.35
CA THR A 188 2.95 -18.97 4.85
C THR A 188 1.63 -18.48 5.44
N ILE A 189 1.53 -17.18 5.64
CA ILE A 189 0.31 -16.45 6.00
C ILE A 189 0.09 -15.33 4.97
N ASP A 190 -1.16 -14.88 4.87
CA ASP A 190 -1.48 -13.65 4.17
C ASP A 190 -1.56 -12.49 5.18
N VAL A 191 -0.86 -11.40 4.88
CA VAL A 191 -0.90 -10.17 5.65
C VAL A 191 -1.73 -9.16 4.90
N TYR A 192 -2.77 -8.65 5.54
CA TYR A 192 -3.72 -7.73 4.94
C TYR A 192 -3.18 -6.31 4.78
N PRO A 193 -3.78 -5.52 3.86
CA PRO A 193 -3.49 -4.10 3.70
C PRO A 193 -3.61 -3.36 5.03
N PRO A 194 -2.81 -2.30 5.25
CA PRO A 194 -2.99 -1.43 6.40
C PRO A 194 -4.42 -0.91 6.51
N PHE A 195 -4.88 -0.71 7.75
CA PHE A 195 -6.20 -0.12 7.95
C PHE A 195 -6.33 1.25 7.27
N PRO A 196 -7.47 1.54 6.63
CA PRO A 196 -7.72 2.87 6.10
C PRO A 196 -7.61 3.91 7.20
N LYS A 197 -6.84 4.96 6.94
CA LYS A 197 -6.58 6.04 7.89
C LYS A 197 -6.55 7.40 7.20
N THR A 198 -6.84 8.43 7.98
CA THR A 198 -6.66 9.85 7.64
C THR A 198 -5.56 10.44 8.54
N GLU A 199 -5.51 11.76 8.70
CA GLU A 199 -4.60 12.38 9.67
C GLU A 199 -5.01 12.00 11.10
N HIS A 200 -6.31 12.04 11.40
CA HIS A 200 -6.79 11.84 12.76
C HIS A 200 -7.57 10.55 12.99
N TYR A 201 -8.10 9.92 11.94
CA TYR A 201 -8.99 8.76 12.03
C TYR A 201 -8.34 7.49 11.49
N THR A 202 -8.62 6.34 12.10
CA THR A 202 -8.15 5.03 11.64
C THR A 202 -9.24 3.99 11.84
N LEU A 203 -9.53 3.19 10.82
CA LEU A 203 -10.44 2.05 10.94
C LEU A 203 -9.82 0.94 11.78
N LEU A 204 -10.64 0.19 12.52
CA LEU A 204 -10.16 -0.93 13.34
C LEU A 204 -10.44 -2.31 12.72
N ASP A 205 -11.35 -2.36 11.77
CA ASP A 205 -11.72 -3.55 11.02
C ASP A 205 -11.03 -3.55 9.66
N SER A 206 -10.57 -4.71 9.20
CA SER A 206 -9.94 -4.78 7.90
C SER A 206 -11.02 -4.66 6.85
N PRO A 207 -10.83 -3.84 5.80
CA PRO A 207 -11.77 -3.80 4.69
C PRO A 207 -12.07 -5.17 4.08
N ARG A 208 -11.09 -6.07 4.09
CA ARG A 208 -11.20 -7.46 3.62
C ARG A 208 -12.14 -8.34 4.47
N GLU A 209 -12.42 -7.91 5.70
CA GLU A 209 -13.28 -8.62 6.65
C GLU A 209 -14.75 -8.11 6.57
N LEU A 210 -15.02 -7.05 5.81
CA LEU A 210 -16.34 -6.43 5.74
C LEU A 210 -17.30 -7.25 4.85
N PRO A 211 -18.47 -7.67 5.37
CA PRO A 211 -19.44 -8.42 4.59
C PRO A 211 -20.11 -7.55 3.52
N VAL A 212 -20.51 -8.18 2.43
CA VAL A 212 -21.24 -7.53 1.33
C VAL A 212 -22.73 -7.80 1.45
N GLY A 213 -23.55 -6.75 1.29
CA GLY A 213 -25.01 -6.83 1.32
C GLY A 213 -25.61 -6.89 2.72
N GLU A 214 -24.79 -6.81 3.76
CA GLU A 214 -25.20 -6.86 5.16
C GLU A 214 -24.82 -5.56 5.87
N ILE A 215 -25.60 -5.20 6.89
CA ILE A 215 -25.25 -4.10 7.80
C ILE A 215 -24.11 -4.59 8.68
N PHE A 216 -23.05 -3.80 8.77
CA PHE A 216 -21.87 -4.09 9.59
C PHE A 216 -21.60 -2.92 10.53
N GLU A 217 -21.43 -3.23 11.82
CA GLU A 217 -21.02 -2.26 12.84
C GLU A 217 -19.51 -2.03 12.70
N LEU A 218 -19.12 -0.85 12.23
CA LEU A 218 -17.73 -0.46 11.98
C LEU A 218 -17.20 0.39 13.13
N TYR A 219 -15.95 0.14 13.51
CA TYR A 219 -15.25 0.95 14.51
C TYR A 219 -14.19 1.86 13.90
N ILE A 220 -14.18 3.12 14.34
CA ILE A 220 -13.19 4.14 13.96
C ILE A 220 -12.54 4.69 15.22
N GLU A 221 -11.21 4.61 15.27
CA GLU A 221 -10.41 5.28 16.28
C GLU A 221 -10.07 6.70 15.81
N SER A 222 -10.15 7.66 16.72
CA SER A 222 -9.72 9.03 16.50
C SER A 222 -8.67 9.47 17.53
N THR A 223 -7.73 10.28 17.06
CA THR A 223 -6.77 11.00 17.91
C THR A 223 -7.25 12.39 18.33
N ILE A 224 -8.42 12.83 17.83
CA ILE A 224 -9.11 14.07 18.21
C ILE A 224 -10.54 13.72 18.67
N GLY A 225 -10.95 14.19 19.84
CA GLY A 225 -12.18 13.63 20.46
C GLY A 225 -13.00 14.54 21.33
N GLU A 226 -12.98 15.84 21.03
CA GLU A 226 -13.90 16.77 21.66
C GLU A 226 -15.37 16.53 21.25
N LYS A 227 -15.62 15.76 20.17
CA LYS A 227 -16.95 15.49 19.64
C LYS A 227 -17.57 14.22 20.24
N GLU A 228 -18.89 14.24 20.42
CA GLU A 228 -19.68 13.05 20.74
C GLU A 228 -20.00 12.21 19.50
N GLU A 229 -19.93 12.83 18.31
CA GLU A 229 -20.36 12.26 17.04
C GLU A 229 -19.42 12.68 15.92
N ILE A 230 -19.26 11.84 14.90
CA ILE A 230 -18.53 12.15 13.66
C ILE A 230 -19.40 11.84 12.45
N ASP A 231 -19.27 12.67 11.41
CA ASP A 231 -19.95 12.46 10.14
C ASP A 231 -19.11 11.51 9.26
N VAL A 232 -19.72 10.42 8.78
CA VAL A 232 -19.05 9.41 7.96
C VAL A 232 -19.79 9.23 6.64
N GLN A 233 -19.08 9.43 5.53
CA GLN A 233 -19.58 9.20 4.18
C GLN A 233 -18.81 8.08 3.49
N LEU A 234 -19.53 7.13 2.91
CA LEU A 234 -18.99 6.07 2.07
C LEU A 234 -19.06 6.49 0.61
N ILE A 235 -17.90 6.53 -0.05
CA ILE A 235 -17.78 6.93 -1.46
C ILE A 235 -17.21 5.78 -2.27
N ASP A 236 -17.79 5.53 -3.46
CA ASP A 236 -17.26 4.53 -4.40
C ASP A 236 -16.01 5.04 -5.15
N ASN A 237 -15.40 4.17 -5.96
CA ASN A 237 -14.24 4.51 -6.78
C ASN A 237 -14.50 5.52 -7.90
N LYS A 238 -15.77 5.79 -8.24
CA LYS A 238 -16.19 6.80 -9.22
C LYS A 238 -16.45 8.16 -8.56
N GLY A 239 -16.41 8.22 -7.23
CA GLY A 239 -16.69 9.44 -6.46
C GLY A 239 -18.17 9.64 -6.13
N ASN A 240 -19.02 8.63 -6.32
CA ASN A 240 -20.43 8.71 -5.94
C ASN A 240 -20.59 8.49 -4.44
N LEU A 241 -21.40 9.33 -3.80
CA LEU A 241 -21.82 9.13 -2.42
C LEU A 241 -22.80 7.95 -2.36
N MET A 242 -22.43 6.92 -1.60
CA MET A 242 -23.17 5.67 -1.50
C MET A 242 -23.99 5.60 -0.22
N GLU A 243 -23.43 6.12 0.87
CA GLU A 243 -24.05 6.18 2.19
C GLU A 243 -23.48 7.37 2.98
N GLU A 244 -24.31 7.97 3.82
CA GLU A 244 -23.93 9.01 4.78
C GLU A 244 -24.59 8.67 6.11
N THR A 245 -23.79 8.64 7.17
CA THR A 245 -24.20 8.15 8.49
C THR A 245 -23.42 8.88 9.59
N ILE A 246 -23.95 8.85 10.80
CA ILE A 246 -23.34 9.47 11.98
C ILE A 246 -22.84 8.37 12.88
N PHE A 247 -21.55 8.41 13.20
CA PHE A 247 -20.94 7.48 14.14
C PHE A 247 -20.92 8.10 15.53
N GLN A 248 -21.34 7.34 16.52
CA GLN A 248 -21.46 7.74 17.92
C GLN A 248 -20.21 7.36 18.69
N ARG A 249 -19.74 8.24 19.57
CA ARG A 249 -18.62 7.92 20.46
C ARG A 249 -19.03 6.84 21.45
N GLU A 250 -18.30 5.74 21.45
CA GLU A 250 -18.54 4.62 22.34
C GLU A 250 -17.68 4.70 23.61
N SER A 251 -16.39 4.98 23.45
CA SER A 251 -15.46 4.97 24.58
C SER A 251 -14.25 5.88 24.39
N LEU A 252 -13.58 6.14 25.49
CA LEU A 252 -12.29 6.82 25.58
C LEU A 252 -11.25 5.80 26.06
N GLY A 253 -10.10 5.78 25.40
CA GLY A 253 -8.95 4.97 25.77
C GLY A 253 -7.65 5.78 25.75
N TYR A 254 -6.55 5.10 26.07
CA TYR A 254 -5.21 5.68 26.01
C TYR A 254 -4.27 4.74 25.26
N ARG A 255 -3.49 5.29 24.33
CA ARG A 255 -2.38 4.59 23.66
C ARG A 255 -1.14 5.46 23.73
N ASN A 256 -0.06 4.94 24.32
CA ASN A 256 1.20 5.68 24.49
C ASN A 256 1.02 7.07 25.15
N SER A 257 0.14 7.14 26.16
CA SER A 257 -0.24 8.39 26.85
C SER A 257 -0.99 9.41 25.99
N GLN A 258 -1.40 9.06 24.78
CA GLN A 258 -2.31 9.83 23.94
C GLN A 258 -3.74 9.33 24.12
N GLU A 259 -4.68 10.25 24.26
CA GLU A 259 -6.11 9.93 24.26
C GLU A 259 -6.53 9.43 22.89
N ILE A 260 -7.26 8.32 22.89
CA ILE A 260 -7.88 7.74 21.71
C ILE A 260 -9.38 7.63 21.95
N TYR A 261 -10.16 7.98 20.93
CA TYR A 261 -11.61 8.02 21.02
C TYR A 261 -12.16 6.99 20.05
N LEU A 262 -13.01 6.10 20.54
CA LEU A 262 -13.62 5.06 19.73
C LEU A 262 -15.01 5.51 19.32
N TYR A 263 -15.26 5.53 18.02
CA TYR A 263 -16.57 5.78 17.43
C TYR A 263 -17.08 4.51 16.77
N LYS A 264 -18.39 4.34 16.79
CA LYS A 264 -19.06 3.21 16.15
C LYS A 264 -20.26 3.66 15.35
N GLY A 265 -20.55 2.94 14.29
CA GLY A 265 -21.75 3.10 13.51
C GLY A 265 -21.88 2.04 12.44
N ASP A 266 -23.08 1.97 11.88
CA ASP A 266 -23.42 0.97 10.89
C ASP A 266 -23.08 1.46 9.48
N ILE A 267 -22.54 0.58 8.65
CA ILE A 267 -22.36 0.79 7.21
C ILE A 267 -22.91 -0.40 6.42
N THR A 268 -23.27 -0.20 5.16
CA THR A 268 -23.59 -1.30 4.23
C THR A 268 -22.76 -1.23 2.95
N LEU A 269 -21.86 -2.20 2.74
CA LEU A 269 -21.18 -2.36 1.46
C LEU A 269 -22.07 -3.17 0.51
N LYS A 270 -22.65 -2.51 -0.50
CA LYS A 270 -23.58 -3.17 -1.44
C LYS A 270 -22.90 -4.19 -2.36
N ASP A 271 -21.64 -3.94 -2.69
CA ASP A 271 -20.86 -4.73 -3.65
C ASP A 271 -19.42 -4.90 -3.17
N HIS A 272 -18.69 -5.84 -3.77
CA HIS A 272 -17.22 -5.81 -3.72
C HIS A 272 -16.70 -4.68 -4.60
N GLY A 273 -15.71 -3.94 -4.10
CA GLY A 273 -15.17 -2.81 -4.85
C GLY A 273 -14.07 -2.07 -4.14
N SER A 274 -13.70 -0.92 -4.72
CA SER A 274 -12.81 0.03 -4.08
C SER A 274 -13.63 1.17 -3.51
N TRP A 275 -13.37 1.48 -2.25
CA TRP A 275 -14.11 2.42 -1.43
C TRP A 275 -13.17 3.42 -0.79
N LYS A 276 -13.72 4.55 -0.37
CA LYS A 276 -13.06 5.49 0.53
C LYS A 276 -14.08 6.03 1.52
N LEU A 277 -13.61 6.44 2.68
CA LEU A 277 -14.42 7.13 3.67
C LEU A 277 -14.04 8.60 3.70
N ILE A 278 -15.05 9.46 3.86
CA ILE A 278 -14.87 10.84 4.30
C ILE A 278 -15.38 10.91 5.74
N ILE A 279 -14.49 11.27 6.67
CA ILE A 279 -14.76 11.31 8.11
C ILE A 279 -14.51 12.75 8.55
N ASP A 280 -15.56 13.48 8.93
CA ASP A 280 -15.48 14.90 9.28
C ASP A 280 -14.78 15.78 8.22
N GLY A 281 -14.90 15.40 6.95
CA GLY A 281 -14.24 16.08 5.83
C GLY A 281 -12.81 15.60 5.52
N GLU A 282 -12.21 14.74 6.35
CA GLU A 282 -10.95 14.06 6.05
C GLU A 282 -11.19 12.81 5.20
N GLN A 283 -10.33 12.55 4.22
CA GLN A 283 -10.52 11.44 3.29
C GLN A 283 -9.46 10.35 3.50
N THR A 284 -9.90 9.10 3.57
CA THR A 284 -8.99 7.95 3.54
C THR A 284 -8.38 7.75 2.15
N GLY A 285 -7.34 6.93 2.08
CA GLY A 285 -6.97 6.27 0.82
C GLY A 285 -8.09 5.35 0.31
N LEU A 286 -8.00 4.96 -0.96
CA LEU A 286 -8.84 3.90 -1.50
C LEU A 286 -8.48 2.56 -0.86
N PHE A 287 -9.50 1.78 -0.49
CA PHE A 287 -9.35 0.44 0.05
C PHE A 287 -10.32 -0.53 -0.64
N ASN A 288 -9.98 -1.82 -0.63
CA ASN A 288 -10.80 -2.87 -1.26
C ASN A 288 -11.36 -3.81 -0.19
N ASN A 289 -12.62 -4.20 -0.33
CA ASN A 289 -13.22 -5.30 0.43
C ASN A 289 -13.13 -6.62 -0.36
#